data_AF-A0A397D6V4-F1
#
_entry.id   AF-A0A397D6V4-F1
#
_cell.length_a   1.000
_cell.length_b   1.000
_cell.length_c   1.000
_cell.angle_alpha   90.00
_cell.angle_beta   90.00
_cell.angle_gamma   90.00
#
_symmetry.space_group_name_H-M   'P 1'
#
loop_
_entity.id
_entity.type
_entity.pdbx_description
1 polymer ?
#
loop_
_entity_poly.entity_id
_entity_poly.type
_entity_poly.pdbx_seq_one_letter_code
_entity_poly.pdbx_strand_id
1 'polypeptide(L)'
;MPPRRKRSTTTIEDAKNNTRTDSTKKRYTTQIRTIVQWAMAHGHSQGVLDRNTLNLATFSFGDFTKFLEWCYQTKHMAASTLGSYRSAIVFLYEKQGVTIPQAFQDELPHIMKGYSRFIAADIEEGVQTTKSKRPLTIEEMKRLTSRSVALADAGCTHAYLLLTWNLMGRSGSTASIHLNSLSWEEDCLGVQFRRLKTAQEGVGPNKPRHCFANPLKPNLCVVLALGLYLVMHPTMDPDARLFPAVNPGDNFSRSFAKLVHALVALDGVDRLPNVATHSIRKGAVTFASSGCTSGPSTGVLTTRARWSLGDVLDRYNHYAPAGDQYAGRIVSGLPESSAAFGTLPPHFGARDDPVVADAVRVVFPTLCNAACLSTVLRMCLASVVYHREWLVDTFPQHHTLFSTVLFRNKDLLHQLAPNVTINDGNIRRTGIPPH
;
A
#
# COMPACT_ATOMS: atom_id res chain seq x y z
N MET A 1 -15.86 23.41 22.27
CA MET A 1 -15.24 22.08 22.48
C MET A 1 -16.01 21.06 21.65
N PRO A 2 -15.41 20.33 20.70
CA PRO A 2 -16.12 19.24 20.03
C PRO A 2 -16.46 18.16 21.08
N PRO A 3 -17.63 17.51 20.98
CA PRO A 3 -18.02 16.48 21.94
C PRO A 3 -16.98 15.36 21.93
N ARG A 4 -16.34 15.11 23.09
CA ARG A 4 -15.49 13.93 23.28
C ARG A 4 -16.35 12.71 22.98
N ARG A 5 -16.03 11.97 21.90
CA ARG A 5 -16.59 10.64 21.66
C ARG A 5 -16.44 9.83 22.94
N LYS A 6 -17.56 9.47 23.57
CA LYS A 6 -17.56 8.57 24.73
C LYS A 6 -16.85 7.28 24.31
N ARG A 7 -15.87 6.83 25.09
CA ARG A 7 -15.24 5.51 24.88
C ARG A 7 -16.36 4.47 24.93
N SER A 8 -16.37 3.53 24.00
CA SER A 8 -17.27 2.39 24.05
C SER A 8 -17.05 1.64 25.36
N THR A 9 -18.13 1.25 26.03
CA THR A 9 -18.09 0.29 27.14
C THR A 9 -17.41 -0.97 26.61
N THR A 10 -16.21 -1.26 27.09
CA THR A 10 -15.36 -2.37 26.63
C THR A 10 -15.13 -3.27 27.84
N THR A 11 -15.42 -4.56 27.72
CA THR A 11 -15.22 -5.53 28.80
C THR A 11 -13.78 -6.05 28.85
N ILE A 12 -13.40 -6.71 29.95
CA ILE A 12 -12.11 -7.43 30.04
C ILE A 12 -12.02 -8.53 28.97
N GLU A 13 -13.15 -9.15 28.63
CA GLU A 13 -13.23 -10.18 27.60
C GLU A 13 -13.03 -9.59 26.20
N ASP A 14 -13.59 -8.40 25.92
CA ASP A 14 -13.32 -7.66 24.69
C ASP A 14 -11.83 -7.32 24.56
N ALA A 15 -11.17 -6.94 25.66
CA ALA A 15 -9.74 -6.65 25.68
C ALA A 15 -8.89 -7.91 25.40
N LYS A 16 -9.20 -9.05 26.04
CA LYS A 16 -8.57 -10.35 25.76
C LYS A 16 -8.75 -10.77 24.31
N ASN A 17 -9.94 -10.52 23.75
CA ASN A 17 -10.25 -10.81 22.36
C ASN A 17 -9.63 -9.81 21.36
N ASN A 18 -9.17 -8.64 21.80
CA ASN A 18 -8.60 -7.59 20.93
C ASN A 18 -7.06 -7.65 20.78
N THR A 19 -6.43 -8.73 21.25
CA THR A 19 -4.97 -8.95 21.16
C THR A 19 -4.43 -9.12 19.73
N ARG A 20 -5.32 -9.35 18.74
CA ARG A 20 -4.96 -9.54 17.33
C ARG A 20 -5.96 -8.85 16.40
N THR A 21 -5.48 -8.31 15.27
CA THR A 21 -6.38 -7.74 14.26
C THR A 21 -7.36 -8.76 13.68
N ASP A 22 -8.53 -8.30 13.25
CA ASP A 22 -9.52 -9.14 12.57
C ASP A 22 -8.97 -9.80 11.31
N SER A 23 -8.06 -9.13 10.60
CA SER A 23 -7.38 -9.71 9.43
C SER A 23 -6.53 -10.93 9.80
N THR A 24 -5.85 -10.88 10.95
CA THR A 24 -5.07 -12.01 11.49
C THR A 24 -5.99 -13.13 11.93
N LYS A 25 -7.09 -12.83 12.65
CA LYS A 25 -8.07 -13.83 13.08
C LYS A 25 -8.72 -14.55 11.89
N LYS A 26 -9.11 -13.80 10.85
CA LYS A 26 -9.65 -14.36 9.59
C LYS A 26 -8.64 -15.27 8.89
N ARG A 27 -7.37 -14.85 8.82
CA ARG A 27 -6.28 -15.67 8.27
C ARG A 27 -6.12 -16.97 9.04
N TYR A 28 -6.05 -16.91 10.37
CA TYR A 28 -5.91 -18.11 11.21
C TYR A 28 -7.12 -19.03 11.07
N THR A 29 -8.34 -18.48 11.04
CA THR A 29 -9.56 -19.27 10.78
C THR A 29 -9.47 -20.00 9.43
N THR A 30 -8.99 -19.32 8.39
CA THR A 30 -8.78 -19.94 7.06
C THR A 30 -7.73 -21.05 7.12
N GLN A 31 -6.64 -20.84 7.85
CA GLN A 31 -5.58 -21.84 8.02
C GLN A 31 -6.05 -23.05 8.82
N ILE A 32 -6.82 -22.85 9.90
CA ILE A 32 -7.44 -23.94 10.65
C ILE A 32 -8.39 -24.74 9.76
N ARG A 33 -9.20 -24.09 8.91
CA ARG A 33 -10.05 -24.80 7.93
C ARG A 33 -9.24 -25.69 6.99
N THR A 34 -8.06 -25.24 6.55
CA THR A 34 -7.18 -26.09 5.73
C THR A 34 -6.71 -27.32 6.50
N ILE A 35 -6.37 -27.18 7.79
CA ILE A 35 -5.99 -28.32 8.64
C ILE A 35 -7.18 -29.27 8.83
N VAL A 36 -8.38 -28.74 9.07
CA VAL A 36 -9.62 -29.53 9.19
C VAL A 36 -9.90 -30.32 7.91
N GLN A 37 -9.80 -29.68 6.74
CA GLN A 37 -9.96 -30.35 5.45
C GLN A 37 -8.94 -31.47 5.25
N TRP A 38 -7.68 -31.22 5.61
CA TRP A 38 -6.65 -32.25 5.58
C TRP A 38 -6.98 -33.41 6.53
N ALA A 39 -7.36 -33.12 7.77
CA ALA A 39 -7.66 -34.13 8.78
C ALA A 39 -8.83 -35.03 8.38
N MET A 40 -9.90 -34.45 7.83
CA MET A 40 -11.02 -35.22 7.28
C MET A 40 -10.60 -36.11 6.10
N ALA A 41 -9.70 -35.64 5.24
CA ALA A 41 -9.26 -36.37 4.05
C ALA A 41 -8.23 -37.48 4.32
N HIS A 42 -7.48 -37.39 5.44
CA HIS A 42 -6.35 -38.31 5.73
C HIS A 42 -6.61 -39.21 6.95
N GLY A 43 -7.88 -39.45 7.31
CA GLY A 43 -8.24 -40.40 8.38
C GLY A 43 -8.07 -39.87 9.81
N HIS A 44 -7.93 -38.56 9.99
CA HIS A 44 -7.81 -37.89 11.30
C HIS A 44 -9.10 -37.17 11.71
N SER A 45 -10.26 -37.66 11.26
CA SER A 45 -11.58 -37.03 11.49
C SER A 45 -11.97 -36.95 12.96
N GLN A 46 -11.43 -37.84 13.82
CA GLN A 46 -11.61 -37.78 15.28
C GLN A 46 -11.06 -36.48 15.89
N GLY A 47 -10.06 -35.87 15.24
CA GLY A 47 -9.48 -34.57 15.61
C GLY A 47 -10.27 -33.35 15.14
N VAL A 48 -11.43 -33.54 14.50
CA VAL A 48 -12.26 -32.47 13.95
C VAL A 48 -13.51 -32.30 14.81
N LEU A 49 -13.72 -31.08 15.31
CA LEU A 49 -14.94 -30.74 16.05
C LEU A 49 -16.08 -30.43 15.07
N ASP A 50 -15.79 -29.58 14.09
CA ASP A 50 -16.70 -29.24 13.00
C ASP A 50 -15.92 -28.77 11.76
N ARG A 51 -16.61 -28.41 10.68
CA ARG A 51 -15.99 -27.97 9.41
C ARG A 51 -15.13 -26.70 9.52
N ASN A 52 -15.17 -25.98 10.64
CA ASN A 52 -14.45 -24.74 10.90
C ASN A 52 -13.36 -24.88 11.97
N THR A 53 -13.31 -25.95 12.75
CA THR A 53 -12.38 -26.04 13.88
C THR A 53 -11.99 -27.47 14.28
N LEU A 54 -10.85 -27.58 14.96
CA LEU A 54 -10.29 -28.84 15.45
C LEU A 54 -10.76 -29.10 16.88
N ASN A 55 -10.90 -30.37 17.22
CA ASN A 55 -11.04 -30.83 18.59
C ASN A 55 -9.63 -31.03 19.18
N LEU A 56 -9.15 -30.10 20.00
CA LEU A 56 -7.79 -30.14 20.56
C LEU A 56 -7.57 -31.22 21.62
N ALA A 57 -8.64 -31.89 22.09
CA ALA A 57 -8.51 -33.05 22.99
C ALA A 57 -8.09 -34.32 22.23
N THR A 58 -8.41 -34.41 20.94
CA THR A 58 -8.14 -35.58 20.09
C THR A 58 -7.16 -35.29 18.96
N PHE A 59 -7.07 -34.04 18.50
CA PHE A 59 -6.07 -33.60 17.52
C PHE A 59 -4.73 -33.34 18.22
N SER A 60 -3.81 -34.29 18.09
CA SER A 60 -2.55 -34.30 18.80
C SER A 60 -1.45 -33.48 18.11
N PHE A 61 -0.35 -33.27 18.81
CA PHE A 61 0.88 -32.74 18.21
C PHE A 61 1.35 -33.61 17.02
N GLY A 62 1.23 -34.94 17.14
CA GLY A 62 1.60 -35.87 16.06
C GLY A 62 0.73 -35.71 14.81
N ASP A 63 -0.56 -35.37 14.95
CA ASP A 63 -1.42 -35.08 13.80
C ASP A 63 -0.99 -33.76 13.13
N PHE A 64 -0.60 -32.76 13.92
CA PHE A 64 -0.09 -31.51 13.39
C PHE A 64 1.24 -31.68 12.64
N THR A 65 2.17 -32.50 13.13
CA THR A 65 3.45 -32.74 12.44
C THR A 65 3.24 -33.50 11.12
N LYS A 66 2.32 -34.47 11.07
CA LYS A 66 1.89 -35.14 9.82
C LYS A 66 1.27 -34.15 8.82
N PHE A 67 0.47 -33.19 9.31
CA PHE A 67 -0.03 -32.12 8.46
C PHE A 67 1.10 -31.26 7.86
N LEU A 68 2.12 -30.93 8.64
CA LEU A 68 3.29 -30.18 8.16
C LEU A 68 4.10 -30.98 7.13
N GLU A 69 4.26 -32.28 7.35
CA GLU A 69 4.88 -33.20 6.41
C GLU A 69 4.14 -33.23 5.06
N TRP A 70 2.82 -33.38 5.08
CA TRP A 70 2.00 -33.28 3.87
C TRP A 70 2.11 -31.91 3.18
N CYS A 71 2.17 -30.81 3.94
CA CYS A 71 2.37 -29.48 3.38
C CYS A 71 3.72 -29.34 2.66
N TYR A 72 4.76 -29.97 3.18
CA TYR A 72 6.08 -30.01 2.57
C TYR A 72 6.08 -30.92 1.32
N GLN A 73 5.76 -32.20 1.49
CA GLN A 73 5.88 -33.22 0.45
C GLN A 73 4.91 -33.02 -0.72
N THR A 74 3.63 -32.69 -0.44
CA THR A 74 2.58 -32.69 -1.46
C THR A 74 2.26 -31.28 -1.96
N LYS A 75 2.37 -30.27 -1.10
CA LYS A 75 1.99 -28.88 -1.43
C LYS A 75 3.18 -27.97 -1.71
N HIS A 76 4.42 -28.46 -1.52
CA HIS A 76 5.66 -27.71 -1.71
C HIS A 76 5.55 -26.32 -1.07
N MET A 77 5.07 -26.24 0.17
CA MET A 77 4.79 -24.96 0.82
C MET A 77 6.07 -24.26 1.27
N ALA A 78 6.11 -22.93 1.18
CA ALA A 78 7.24 -22.17 1.70
C ALA A 78 7.30 -22.24 3.23
N ALA A 79 8.51 -22.18 3.80
CA ALA A 79 8.75 -22.22 5.24
C ALA A 79 7.93 -21.18 6.04
N SER A 80 7.74 -19.99 5.48
CA SER A 80 6.90 -18.93 6.08
C SER A 80 5.41 -19.31 6.16
N THR A 81 4.93 -20.13 5.22
CA THR A 81 3.55 -20.64 5.22
C THR A 81 3.38 -21.71 6.29
N LEU A 82 4.33 -22.64 6.41
CA LEU A 82 4.38 -23.61 7.51
C LEU A 82 4.38 -22.90 8.88
N GLY A 83 5.20 -21.85 9.02
CA GLY A 83 5.26 -21.05 10.25
C GLY A 83 3.95 -20.35 10.58
N SER A 84 3.18 -19.97 9.57
CA SER A 84 1.86 -19.38 9.79
C SER A 84 0.82 -20.38 10.30
N TYR A 85 0.89 -21.66 9.90
CA TYR A 85 0.06 -22.72 10.48
C TYR A 85 0.40 -22.94 11.95
N ARG A 86 1.68 -22.91 12.33
CA ARG A 86 2.10 -22.91 13.74
C ARG A 86 1.42 -21.79 14.52
N SER A 87 1.44 -20.56 14.00
CA SER A 87 0.77 -19.44 14.67
C SER A 87 -0.76 -19.61 14.74
N ALA A 88 -1.38 -20.20 13.73
CA ALA A 88 -2.83 -20.44 13.70
C ALA A 88 -3.26 -21.50 14.72
N ILE A 89 -2.49 -22.58 14.87
CA ILE A 89 -2.83 -23.63 15.83
C ILE A 89 -2.57 -23.19 17.27
N VAL A 90 -1.47 -22.46 17.53
CA VAL A 90 -1.24 -21.82 18.84
C VAL A 90 -2.38 -20.86 19.18
N PHE A 91 -2.86 -20.06 18.22
CA PHE A 91 -4.05 -19.23 18.42
C PHE A 91 -5.29 -20.05 18.77
N LEU A 92 -5.45 -21.24 18.17
CA LEU A 92 -6.60 -22.08 18.46
C LEU A 92 -6.55 -22.63 19.90
N TYR A 93 -5.38 -23.06 20.38
CA TYR A 93 -5.16 -23.43 21.79
C TYR A 93 -5.53 -22.28 22.73
N GLU A 94 -4.98 -21.09 22.48
CA GLU A 94 -5.29 -19.88 23.27
C GLU A 94 -6.80 -19.56 23.27
N LYS A 95 -7.44 -19.65 22.09
CA LYS A 95 -8.86 -19.33 21.91
C LYS A 95 -9.77 -20.34 22.62
N GLN A 96 -9.41 -21.62 22.65
CA GLN A 96 -10.18 -22.67 23.33
C GLN A 96 -9.81 -22.79 24.82
N GLY A 97 -8.83 -22.02 25.32
CA GLY A 97 -8.39 -22.09 26.71
C GLY A 97 -7.67 -23.41 27.06
N VAL A 98 -7.10 -24.10 26.06
CA VAL A 98 -6.41 -25.38 26.23
C VAL A 98 -4.91 -25.13 26.36
N THR A 99 -4.26 -25.79 27.31
CA THR A 99 -2.81 -25.72 27.50
C THR A 99 -2.08 -26.21 26.23
N ILE A 100 -1.14 -25.39 25.75
CA ILE A 100 -0.33 -25.74 24.58
C ILE A 100 0.64 -26.86 25.00
N PRO A 101 0.68 -28.01 24.30
CA PRO A 101 1.63 -29.09 24.61
C PRO A 101 3.08 -28.62 24.55
N GLN A 102 3.92 -29.09 25.48
CA GLN A 102 5.33 -28.67 25.58
C GLN A 102 6.13 -28.91 24.28
N ALA A 103 5.79 -29.94 23.51
CA ALA A 103 6.41 -30.24 22.21
C ALA A 103 6.27 -29.09 21.18
N PHE A 104 5.28 -28.20 21.29
CA PHE A 104 5.18 -27.00 20.45
C PHE A 104 6.26 -25.94 20.75
N GLN A 105 6.82 -25.97 21.96
CA GLN A 105 7.91 -25.11 22.40
C GLN A 105 9.26 -25.77 22.16
N ASP A 106 9.38 -27.07 22.44
CA ASP A 106 10.68 -27.75 22.44
C ASP A 106 10.99 -28.38 21.08
N GLU A 107 10.09 -29.19 20.52
CA GLU A 107 10.35 -29.98 19.30
C GLU A 107 10.00 -29.23 18.01
N LEU A 108 8.86 -28.54 17.98
CA LEU A 108 8.37 -27.89 16.77
C LEU A 108 9.35 -26.88 16.15
N PRO A 109 10.09 -26.06 16.92
CA PRO A 109 11.12 -25.19 16.35
C PRO A 109 12.20 -25.96 15.58
N HIS A 110 12.61 -27.14 16.06
CA HIS A 110 13.58 -27.99 15.37
C HIS A 110 13.02 -28.54 14.06
N ILE A 111 11.78 -29.04 14.07
CA ILE A 111 11.07 -29.51 12.87
C ILE A 111 10.97 -28.37 11.83
N MET A 112 10.57 -27.18 12.27
CA MET A 112 10.43 -26.00 11.41
C MET A 112 11.77 -25.55 10.81
N LYS A 113 12.86 -25.64 11.59
CA LYS A 113 14.23 -25.38 11.11
C LYS A 113 14.66 -26.44 10.09
N GLY A 114 14.34 -27.71 10.32
CA GLY A 114 14.56 -28.81 9.39
C GLY A 114 13.90 -28.57 8.03
N TYR A 115 12.58 -28.33 8.01
CA TYR A 115 11.86 -27.98 6.78
C TYR A 115 12.41 -26.74 6.09
N SER A 116 12.85 -25.74 6.84
CA SER A 116 13.46 -24.54 6.24
C SER A 116 14.75 -24.88 5.48
N ARG A 117 15.55 -25.83 5.97
CA ARG A 117 16.77 -26.31 5.28
C ARG A 117 16.44 -27.20 4.08
N PHE A 118 15.48 -28.10 4.22
CA PHE A 118 15.03 -28.93 3.10
C PHE A 118 14.46 -28.11 1.95
N ILE A 119 13.59 -27.13 2.25
CA ILE A 119 13.07 -26.21 1.24
C ILE A 119 14.19 -25.39 0.59
N ALA A 120 15.25 -25.04 1.32
CA ALA A 120 16.40 -24.35 0.74
C ALA A 120 17.15 -25.25 -0.26
N ALA A 121 17.39 -26.51 0.10
CA ALA A 121 17.98 -27.50 -0.81
C ALA A 121 17.10 -27.74 -2.05
N ASP A 122 15.78 -27.91 -1.88
CA ASP A 122 14.82 -28.01 -2.99
C ASP A 122 14.88 -26.80 -3.93
N ILE A 123 15.14 -25.60 -3.40
CA ILE A 123 15.31 -24.39 -4.21
C ILE A 123 16.64 -24.40 -4.97
N GLU A 124 17.72 -24.81 -4.33
CA GLU A 124 19.05 -24.92 -4.95
C GLU A 124 19.07 -25.98 -6.06
N GLU A 125 18.39 -27.11 -5.86
CA GLU A 125 18.24 -28.19 -6.83
C GLU A 125 17.18 -27.93 -7.90
N GLY A 126 16.39 -26.85 -7.76
CA GLY A 126 15.33 -26.48 -8.71
C GLY A 126 14.04 -27.29 -8.58
N VAL A 127 13.92 -28.17 -7.57
CA VAL A 127 12.70 -28.91 -7.21
C VAL A 127 11.55 -27.96 -6.87
N GLN A 128 11.86 -26.83 -6.21
CA GLN A 128 10.88 -25.81 -5.85
C GLN A 128 11.38 -24.40 -6.19
N THR A 129 10.52 -23.57 -6.81
CA THR A 129 10.85 -22.15 -6.99
C THR A 129 10.66 -21.33 -5.70
N THR A 130 11.44 -20.25 -5.55
CA THR A 130 11.24 -19.31 -4.45
C THR A 130 9.81 -18.72 -4.52
N LYS A 131 9.04 -18.85 -3.43
CA LYS A 131 7.70 -18.22 -3.34
C LYS A 131 7.77 -16.74 -2.93
N SER A 132 8.96 -16.23 -2.62
CA SER A 132 9.16 -14.83 -2.25
C SER A 132 8.95 -13.93 -3.45
N LYS A 133 8.13 -12.89 -3.29
CA LYS A 133 7.91 -11.91 -4.34
C LYS A 133 9.14 -11.02 -4.51
N ARG A 134 9.66 -10.87 -5.72
CA ARG A 134 10.82 -10.00 -5.98
C ARG A 134 10.45 -8.52 -5.96
N PRO A 135 11.42 -7.59 -5.80
CA PRO A 135 11.20 -6.17 -6.02
C PRO A 135 10.72 -5.88 -7.45
N LEU A 136 9.77 -4.96 -7.59
CA LEU A 136 9.40 -4.38 -8.88
C LEU A 136 10.49 -3.40 -9.29
N THR A 137 11.01 -3.50 -10.51
CA THR A 137 12.00 -2.54 -11.01
C THR A 137 11.33 -1.21 -11.38
N ILE A 138 12.11 -0.13 -11.44
CA ILE A 138 11.58 1.17 -11.88
C ILE A 138 11.08 1.13 -13.33
N GLU A 139 11.68 0.30 -14.18
CA GLU A 139 11.27 0.16 -15.58
C GLU A 139 9.94 -0.58 -15.71
N GLU A 140 9.74 -1.66 -14.95
CA GLU A 140 8.44 -2.33 -14.85
C GLU A 140 7.37 -1.38 -14.29
N MET A 141 7.73 -0.54 -13.33
CA MET A 141 6.83 0.47 -12.77
C MET A 141 6.41 1.49 -13.84
N LYS A 142 7.32 1.98 -14.69
CA LYS A 142 6.98 2.86 -15.84
C LYS A 142 6.04 2.18 -16.83
N ARG A 143 6.28 0.91 -17.16
CA ARG A 143 5.40 0.15 -18.08
C ARG A 143 4.01 -0.06 -17.48
N LEU A 144 3.93 -0.45 -16.21
CA LEU A 144 2.68 -0.64 -15.49
C LEU A 144 1.87 0.66 -15.38
N THR A 145 2.54 1.78 -15.13
CA THR A 145 1.89 3.09 -15.01
C THR A 145 1.41 3.64 -16.35
N SER A 146 2.18 3.46 -17.42
CA SER A 146 1.78 3.84 -18.79
C SER A 146 0.50 3.15 -19.24
N ARG A 147 0.20 1.95 -18.71
CA ARG A 147 -1.04 1.22 -19.01
C ARG A 147 -2.16 1.48 -18.01
N SER A 148 -1.83 1.54 -16.73
CA SER A 148 -2.85 1.70 -15.69
C SER A 148 -3.54 3.05 -15.75
N VAL A 149 -2.86 4.09 -16.27
CA VAL A 149 -3.40 5.46 -16.32
C VAL A 149 -4.69 5.58 -17.13
N ALA A 150 -4.80 4.82 -18.23
CA ALA A 150 -5.95 4.85 -19.15
C ALA A 150 -6.93 3.69 -18.94
N LEU A 151 -6.84 2.95 -17.82
CA LEU A 151 -7.81 1.91 -17.50
C LEU A 151 -9.20 2.52 -17.30
N ALA A 152 -10.22 1.86 -17.85
CA ALA A 152 -11.62 2.19 -17.65
C ALA A 152 -12.13 1.76 -16.25
N ASP A 153 -11.42 2.17 -15.19
CA ASP A 153 -11.74 1.91 -13.79
C ASP A 153 -11.79 3.20 -12.96
N ALA A 154 -12.07 4.31 -13.65
CA ALA A 154 -12.13 5.65 -13.09
C ALA A 154 -10.84 6.05 -12.33
N GLY A 155 -9.68 5.58 -12.80
CA GLY A 155 -8.37 5.92 -12.25
C GLY A 155 -8.03 5.21 -10.94
N CYS A 156 -8.88 4.29 -10.46
CA CYS A 156 -8.70 3.63 -9.18
C CYS A 156 -7.40 2.83 -9.11
N THR A 157 -7.13 1.97 -10.10
CA THR A 157 -5.91 1.13 -10.09
C THR A 157 -4.65 1.98 -10.19
N HIS A 158 -4.66 3.02 -11.02
CA HIS A 158 -3.51 3.90 -11.23
C HIS A 158 -3.14 4.68 -9.96
N ALA A 159 -4.13 5.35 -9.35
CA ALA A 159 -3.92 6.10 -8.11
C ALA A 159 -3.47 5.17 -6.97
N TYR A 160 -4.08 3.98 -6.85
CA TYR A 160 -3.71 3.01 -5.83
C TYR A 160 -2.28 2.49 -6.00
N LEU A 161 -1.86 2.19 -7.23
CA LEU A 161 -0.51 1.74 -7.56
C LEU A 161 0.52 2.81 -7.16
N LEU A 162 0.33 4.05 -7.62
CA LEU A 162 1.25 5.15 -7.36
C LEU A 162 1.31 5.54 -5.88
N LEU A 163 0.17 5.56 -5.17
CA LEU A 163 0.16 5.79 -3.73
C LEU A 163 0.88 4.66 -2.99
N THR A 164 0.66 3.40 -3.38
CA THR A 164 1.35 2.26 -2.74
C THR A 164 2.86 2.34 -2.93
N TRP A 165 3.32 2.71 -4.13
CA TRP A 165 4.73 2.93 -4.45
C TRP A 165 5.33 4.10 -3.67
N ASN A 166 4.78 5.30 -3.83
CA ASN A 166 5.30 6.51 -3.22
C ASN A 166 5.31 6.42 -1.69
N LEU A 167 4.27 5.84 -1.08
CA LEU A 167 4.20 5.68 0.37
C LEU A 167 5.07 4.55 0.90
N MET A 168 5.76 3.77 0.07
CA MET A 168 6.40 2.50 0.48
C MET A 168 5.43 1.62 1.30
N GLY A 169 4.15 1.68 0.91
CA GLY A 169 3.01 1.15 1.63
C GLY A 169 2.82 -0.33 1.36
N ARG A 170 2.18 -1.04 2.31
CA ARG A 170 1.53 -2.31 1.95
C ARG A 170 0.19 -1.96 1.32
N SER A 171 -0.33 -2.80 0.42
CA SER A 171 -1.67 -2.60 -0.14
C SER A 171 -2.72 -2.38 0.97
N GLY A 172 -2.73 -3.21 2.02
CA GLY A 172 -3.63 -2.99 3.17
C GLY A 172 -3.50 -1.62 3.85
N SER A 173 -2.31 -0.98 3.82
CA SER A 173 -2.12 0.39 4.31
C SER A 173 -2.75 1.41 3.35
N THR A 174 -2.49 1.30 2.05
CA THR A 174 -3.11 2.16 1.02
C THR A 174 -4.64 2.08 1.07
N ALA A 175 -5.20 0.88 1.24
CA ALA A 175 -6.63 0.62 1.44
C ALA A 175 -7.25 1.29 2.70
N SER A 176 -6.42 1.76 3.63
CA SER A 176 -6.85 2.35 4.90
C SER A 176 -6.74 3.88 4.93
N ILE A 177 -6.22 4.50 3.86
CA ILE A 177 -6.12 5.96 3.74
C ILE A 177 -7.52 6.56 3.77
N HIS A 178 -7.72 7.58 4.60
CA HIS A 178 -8.93 8.40 4.59
C HIS A 178 -8.62 9.72 3.90
N LEU A 179 -9.63 10.32 3.26
CA LEU A 179 -9.49 11.59 2.56
C LEU A 179 -8.99 12.69 3.50
N ASN A 180 -9.65 12.87 4.64
CA ASN A 180 -9.21 13.78 5.72
C ASN A 180 -7.88 13.41 6.42
N SER A 181 -7.11 12.45 5.91
CA SER A 181 -5.73 12.17 6.35
C SER A 181 -4.68 12.64 5.33
N LEU A 182 -5.14 13.29 4.26
CA LEU A 182 -4.30 13.99 3.28
C LEU A 182 -4.07 15.42 3.75
N SER A 183 -2.85 15.90 3.60
CA SER A 183 -2.44 17.27 3.87
C SER A 183 -1.60 17.79 2.69
N TRP A 184 -1.44 19.10 2.61
CA TRP A 184 -0.46 19.71 1.73
C TRP A 184 0.58 20.43 2.57
N GLU A 185 1.85 20.12 2.37
CA GLU A 185 2.98 20.63 3.15
C GLU A 185 4.02 21.20 2.18
N GLU A 186 4.12 22.53 2.12
CA GLU A 186 4.96 23.26 1.17
C GLU A 186 4.72 22.82 -0.29
N ASP A 187 5.60 21.97 -0.82
CA ASP A 187 5.64 21.50 -2.21
C ASP A 187 5.19 20.03 -2.39
N CYS A 188 4.60 19.41 -1.36
CA CYS A 188 4.27 17.99 -1.41
C CYS A 188 2.94 17.61 -0.75
N LEU A 189 2.44 16.45 -1.16
CA LEU A 189 1.28 15.79 -0.57
C LEU A 189 1.72 15.00 0.68
N GLY A 190 1.20 15.36 1.85
CA GLY A 190 1.37 14.61 3.08
C GLY A 190 0.29 13.54 3.24
N VAL A 191 0.68 12.32 3.63
CA VAL A 191 -0.28 11.23 3.95
C VAL A 191 -0.03 10.68 5.35
N GLN A 192 -0.99 10.88 6.24
CA GLN A 192 -1.01 10.30 7.57
C GLN A 192 -1.82 8.98 7.59
N PHE A 193 -1.39 7.97 8.33
CA PHE A 193 -2.19 6.74 8.49
C PHE A 193 -2.81 6.64 9.88
N ARG A 194 -4.14 6.61 9.97
CA ARG A 194 -4.89 6.59 11.25
C ARG A 194 -4.66 5.34 12.12
N ARG A 195 -4.42 4.18 11.52
CA ARG A 195 -4.13 2.91 12.22
C ARG A 195 -2.98 2.17 11.54
N LEU A 196 -2.14 1.55 12.36
CA LEU A 196 -0.84 1.03 11.95
C LEU A 196 -0.79 -0.49 12.13
N LYS A 197 -0.37 -1.22 11.07
CA LYS A 197 -0.23 -2.70 11.16
C LYS A 197 0.87 -3.12 12.15
N THR A 198 1.92 -2.31 12.30
CA THR A 198 3.09 -2.57 13.16
C THR A 198 3.03 -1.84 14.52
N ALA A 199 2.06 -0.96 14.71
CA ALA A 199 1.81 -0.26 15.98
C ALA A 199 0.31 -0.38 16.31
N GLN A 200 -0.13 -1.62 16.51
CA GLN A 200 -1.53 -1.95 16.82
C GLN A 200 -1.93 -1.42 18.20
N GLU A 201 -0.95 -1.19 19.07
CA GLU A 201 -1.08 -0.60 20.41
C GLU A 201 -1.04 0.93 20.42
N GLY A 202 -0.93 1.58 19.25
CA GLY A 202 -1.06 3.03 19.12
C GLY A 202 0.16 3.84 19.58
N VAL A 203 1.29 3.21 19.86
CA VAL A 203 2.49 3.92 20.33
C VAL A 203 3.27 4.49 19.15
N GLY A 204 3.05 5.77 18.86
CA GLY A 204 3.92 6.57 18.02
C GLY A 204 3.19 7.76 17.37
N PRO A 205 3.80 8.96 17.30
CA PRO A 205 3.26 10.07 16.54
C PRO A 205 3.09 9.64 15.08
N ASN A 206 1.88 9.79 14.53
CA ASN A 206 1.58 9.47 13.14
C ASN A 206 2.29 10.49 12.24
N LYS A 207 3.54 10.22 11.85
CA LYS A 207 4.31 11.11 10.98
C LYS A 207 3.81 10.98 9.53
N PRO A 208 3.64 12.10 8.81
CA PRO A 208 3.22 12.06 7.42
C PRO A 208 4.29 11.37 6.57
N ARG A 209 3.87 10.76 5.47
CA ARG A 209 4.77 10.40 4.37
C ARG A 209 4.56 11.40 3.24
N HIS A 210 5.62 12.06 2.83
CA HIS A 210 5.58 13.07 1.79
C HIS A 210 5.65 12.40 0.41
N CYS A 211 4.75 12.80 -0.48
CA CYS A 211 4.63 12.35 -1.86
C CYS A 211 4.75 13.56 -2.78
N PHE A 212 5.62 13.47 -3.79
CA PHE A 212 5.91 14.60 -4.68
C PHE A 212 5.27 14.40 -6.04
N ALA A 213 4.80 15.49 -6.64
CA ALA A 213 4.41 15.48 -8.04
C ALA A 213 5.63 15.24 -8.93
N ASN A 214 5.40 14.62 -10.09
CA ASN A 214 6.40 14.50 -11.15
C ASN A 214 5.83 15.08 -12.45
N PRO A 215 5.86 16.41 -12.63
CA PRO A 215 5.32 17.03 -13.84
C PRO A 215 6.10 16.68 -15.11
N LEU A 216 7.29 16.10 -14.99
CA LEU A 216 8.11 15.68 -16.13
C LEU A 216 7.67 14.32 -16.69
N LYS A 217 6.98 13.51 -15.89
CA LYS A 217 6.49 12.18 -16.25
C LYS A 217 5.06 11.99 -15.74
N PRO A 218 4.04 12.40 -16.51
CA PRO A 218 2.66 12.46 -16.05
C PRO A 218 2.14 11.11 -15.53
N ASN A 219 2.45 10.01 -16.21
CA ASN A 219 2.08 8.65 -15.80
C ASN A 219 2.71 8.21 -14.47
N LEU A 220 3.81 8.83 -14.01
CA LEU A 220 4.41 8.55 -12.69
C LEU A 220 3.98 9.55 -11.61
N CYS A 221 3.24 10.59 -11.97
CA CYS A 221 2.89 11.66 -11.06
C CYS A 221 1.75 11.25 -10.11
N VAL A 222 2.08 11.00 -8.84
CA VAL A 222 1.07 10.60 -7.83
C VAL A 222 0.02 11.67 -7.56
N VAL A 223 0.38 12.95 -7.69
CA VAL A 223 -0.56 14.07 -7.52
C VAL A 223 -1.52 14.15 -8.71
N LEU A 224 -1.04 13.95 -9.94
CA LEU A 224 -1.92 13.83 -11.12
C LEU A 224 -2.84 12.63 -10.97
N ALA A 225 -2.31 11.47 -10.58
CA ALA A 225 -3.11 10.26 -10.41
C ALA A 225 -4.21 10.42 -9.36
N LEU A 226 -3.90 11.08 -8.23
CA LEU A 226 -4.91 11.45 -7.24
C LEU A 226 -5.93 12.43 -7.82
N GLY A 227 -5.49 13.46 -8.55
CA GLY A 227 -6.38 14.41 -9.20
C GLY A 227 -7.33 13.76 -10.19
N LEU A 228 -6.83 12.90 -11.08
CA LEU A 228 -7.63 12.12 -12.02
C LEU A 228 -8.68 11.27 -11.29
N TYR A 229 -8.29 10.59 -10.22
CA TYR A 229 -9.22 9.80 -9.42
C TYR A 229 -10.32 10.68 -8.79
N LEU A 230 -9.96 11.81 -8.19
CA LEU A 230 -10.93 12.69 -7.51
C LEU A 230 -11.86 13.40 -8.50
N VAL A 231 -11.40 13.83 -9.68
CA VAL A 231 -12.29 14.47 -10.68
C VAL A 231 -13.31 13.50 -11.25
N MET A 232 -12.99 12.20 -11.25
CA MET A 232 -13.92 11.13 -11.63
C MET A 232 -14.79 10.63 -10.46
N HIS A 233 -14.50 11.06 -9.24
CA HIS A 233 -15.29 10.76 -8.03
C HIS A 233 -15.60 12.04 -7.21
N PRO A 234 -16.23 13.05 -7.82
CA PRO A 234 -16.31 14.41 -7.26
C PRO A 234 -17.23 14.55 -6.04
N THR A 235 -18.13 13.57 -5.84
CA THR A 235 -19.15 13.56 -4.78
C THR A 235 -18.81 12.62 -3.62
N MET A 236 -17.55 12.22 -3.48
CA MET A 236 -17.11 11.40 -2.37
C MET A 236 -17.32 12.10 -1.02
N ASP A 237 -17.71 11.32 -0.01
CA ASP A 237 -17.75 11.77 1.37
C ASP A 237 -16.31 12.09 1.86
N PRO A 238 -16.01 13.34 2.28
CA PRO A 238 -14.68 13.74 2.73
C PRO A 238 -14.18 13.00 3.97
N ASP A 239 -15.08 12.41 4.76
CA ASP A 239 -14.73 11.63 5.94
C ASP A 239 -14.51 10.14 5.66
N ALA A 240 -14.83 9.69 4.43
CA ALA A 240 -14.67 8.31 4.02
C ALA A 240 -13.21 7.92 3.72
N ARG A 241 -13.03 6.62 3.46
CA ARG A 241 -11.78 6.09 2.91
C ARG A 241 -11.59 6.63 1.50
N LEU A 242 -10.34 6.95 1.13
CA LEU A 242 -9.98 7.35 -0.22
C LEU A 242 -10.42 6.32 -1.26
N PHE A 243 -10.36 5.03 -0.91
CA PHE A 243 -10.90 3.93 -1.71
C PHE A 243 -12.07 3.28 -0.94
N PRO A 244 -13.33 3.70 -1.20
CA PRO A 244 -14.48 3.29 -0.39
C PRO A 244 -15.02 1.90 -0.73
N ALA A 245 -14.53 1.28 -1.81
CA ALA A 245 -14.97 -0.05 -2.24
C ALA A 245 -14.80 -1.12 -1.14
N VAL A 246 -15.63 -2.16 -1.18
CA VAL A 246 -15.47 -3.35 -0.32
C VAL A 246 -14.15 -4.05 -0.68
N ASN A 247 -13.30 -4.26 0.31
CA ASN A 247 -11.96 -4.87 0.17
C ASN A 247 -11.10 -4.25 -0.96
N PRO A 248 -10.76 -2.96 -0.87
CA PRO A 248 -10.11 -2.24 -1.98
C PRO A 248 -8.71 -2.79 -2.29
N GLY A 249 -8.03 -3.38 -1.30
CA GLY A 249 -6.75 -4.07 -1.53
C GLY A 249 -6.87 -5.34 -2.37
N ASP A 250 -7.96 -6.09 -2.25
CA ASP A 250 -8.19 -7.30 -3.06
C ASP A 250 -8.61 -6.92 -4.48
N ASN A 251 -9.43 -5.87 -4.62
CA ASN A 251 -9.79 -5.30 -5.92
C ASN A 251 -8.55 -4.82 -6.67
N PHE A 252 -7.70 -4.04 -5.99
CA PHE A 252 -6.41 -3.63 -6.55
C PHE A 252 -5.52 -4.82 -6.89
N SER A 253 -5.41 -5.82 -6.01
CA SER A 253 -4.58 -7.00 -6.27
C SER A 253 -5.01 -7.75 -7.54
N ARG A 254 -6.31 -7.88 -7.79
CA ARG A 254 -6.86 -8.47 -9.02
C ARG A 254 -6.55 -7.62 -10.25
N SER A 255 -6.75 -6.30 -10.17
CA SER A 255 -6.46 -5.40 -11.28
C SER A 255 -4.95 -5.36 -11.60
N PHE A 256 -4.11 -5.30 -10.57
CA PHE A 256 -2.66 -5.37 -10.68
C PHE A 256 -2.19 -6.68 -11.32
N ALA A 257 -2.78 -7.82 -10.93
CA ALA A 257 -2.47 -9.09 -11.58
C ALA A 257 -2.80 -9.06 -13.08
N LYS A 258 -3.96 -8.52 -13.47
CA LYS A 258 -4.32 -8.34 -14.90
C LYS A 258 -3.32 -7.47 -15.64
N LEU A 259 -2.87 -6.36 -15.04
CA LEU A 259 -1.84 -5.50 -15.63
C LEU A 259 -0.51 -6.23 -15.85
N VAL A 260 -0.05 -6.97 -14.84
CA VAL A 260 1.18 -7.78 -14.92
C VAL A 260 1.04 -8.83 -16.03
N HIS A 261 -0.06 -9.58 -16.07
CA HIS A 261 -0.31 -10.57 -17.13
C HIS A 261 -0.31 -9.95 -18.52
N ALA A 262 -0.92 -8.77 -18.66
CA ALA A 262 -0.99 -8.12 -19.94
C ALA A 262 0.37 -7.56 -20.39
N LEU A 263 1.30 -7.21 -19.48
CA LEU A 263 2.67 -6.81 -19.85
C LEU A 263 3.47 -8.00 -20.37
N VAL A 264 3.37 -9.12 -19.65
CA VAL A 264 3.99 -10.40 -20.02
C VAL A 264 3.60 -10.82 -21.44
N ALA A 265 2.30 -10.75 -21.77
CA ALA A 265 1.81 -11.10 -23.10
C ALA A 265 2.38 -10.23 -24.23
N LEU A 266 2.74 -8.97 -23.96
CA LEU A 266 3.30 -8.05 -24.95
C LEU A 266 4.80 -8.23 -25.14
N ASP A 267 5.53 -8.49 -24.06
CA ASP A 267 7.00 -8.63 -24.10
C ASP A 267 7.46 -9.99 -24.66
N GLY A 268 6.52 -10.91 -24.98
CA GLY A 268 6.84 -12.27 -25.44
C GLY A 268 7.60 -13.10 -24.40
N VAL A 269 7.64 -12.64 -23.15
CA VAL A 269 8.25 -13.35 -22.02
C VAL A 269 7.16 -14.19 -21.38
N ASP A 270 7.48 -15.44 -20.98
CA ASP A 270 6.46 -16.34 -20.44
C ASP A 270 5.76 -15.78 -19.20
N ARG A 271 6.49 -15.09 -18.30
CA ARG A 271 5.99 -14.49 -17.04
C ARG A 271 6.90 -13.36 -16.56
N LEU A 272 6.35 -12.39 -15.82
CA LEU A 272 7.10 -11.58 -14.86
C LEU A 272 7.24 -12.42 -13.59
N PRO A 273 8.37 -13.11 -13.36
CA PRO A 273 8.44 -14.11 -12.31
C PRO A 273 8.26 -13.45 -10.95
N ASN A 274 7.35 -14.02 -10.15
CA ASN A 274 7.17 -13.69 -8.74
C ASN A 274 6.85 -12.21 -8.43
N VAL A 275 6.04 -11.55 -9.25
CA VAL A 275 5.51 -10.20 -8.98
C VAL A 275 4.10 -10.27 -8.37
N ALA A 276 3.84 -9.44 -7.35
CA ALA A 276 2.52 -9.22 -6.74
C ALA A 276 2.49 -7.86 -6.02
N THR A 277 1.41 -7.53 -5.32
CA THR A 277 1.29 -6.24 -4.60
C THR A 277 2.42 -5.98 -3.59
N HIS A 278 3.03 -7.04 -3.02
CA HIS A 278 4.22 -6.93 -2.18
C HIS A 278 5.47 -6.43 -2.93
N SER A 279 5.57 -6.72 -4.23
CA SER A 279 6.69 -6.30 -5.08
C SER A 279 6.77 -4.78 -5.22
N ILE A 280 5.63 -4.07 -5.16
CA ILE A 280 5.57 -2.61 -5.27
C ILE A 280 6.37 -1.97 -4.13
N ARG A 281 6.09 -2.36 -2.88
CA ARG A 281 6.81 -1.85 -1.71
C ARG A 281 8.29 -2.22 -1.73
N LYS A 282 8.60 -3.48 -2.08
CA LYS A 282 9.98 -3.95 -2.18
C LYS A 282 10.74 -3.13 -3.23
N GLY A 283 10.13 -2.92 -4.39
CA GLY A 283 10.65 -2.10 -5.49
C GLY A 283 10.91 -0.67 -5.07
N ALA A 284 9.93 -0.01 -4.45
CA ALA A 284 10.07 1.38 -4.00
C ALA A 284 11.22 1.56 -2.99
N VAL A 285 11.37 0.63 -2.03
CA VAL A 285 12.49 0.66 -1.07
C VAL A 285 13.81 0.42 -1.78
N THR A 286 13.91 -0.62 -2.61
CA THR A 286 15.15 -0.94 -3.36
C THR A 286 15.57 0.19 -4.29
N PHE A 287 14.61 0.82 -4.97
CA PHE A 287 14.85 1.94 -5.84
C PHE A 287 15.39 3.15 -5.06
N ALA A 288 14.80 3.47 -3.91
CA ALA A 288 15.28 4.57 -3.08
C ALA A 288 16.63 4.27 -2.39
N SER A 289 16.88 3.03 -1.96
CA SER A 289 18.11 2.68 -1.23
C SER A 289 19.31 2.43 -2.13
N SER A 290 19.07 1.88 -3.32
CA SER A 290 20.10 1.25 -4.14
C SER A 290 19.90 1.50 -5.62
N GLY A 291 19.02 2.42 -6.00
CA GLY A 291 18.89 2.92 -7.38
C GLY A 291 19.95 3.95 -7.76
N CYS A 292 20.65 4.50 -6.77
CA CYS A 292 21.73 5.47 -6.91
C CYS A 292 22.75 5.32 -5.77
N THR A 293 23.90 6.00 -5.89
CA THR A 293 24.93 6.04 -4.84
C THR A 293 24.65 7.07 -3.73
N SER A 294 23.61 7.90 -3.89
CA SER A 294 23.26 9.02 -3.01
C SER A 294 21.90 8.85 -2.31
N GLY A 295 21.42 7.61 -2.17
CA GLY A 295 20.11 7.31 -1.59
C GLY A 295 19.95 7.74 -0.12
N PRO A 296 18.71 7.83 0.39
CA PRO A 296 18.45 8.18 1.78
C PRO A 296 19.03 7.12 2.72
N SER A 297 19.35 7.52 3.96
CA SER A 297 19.88 6.58 4.94
C SER A 297 18.90 5.43 5.22
N THR A 298 19.44 4.26 5.57
CA THR A 298 18.65 3.09 5.98
C THR A 298 17.69 3.44 7.11
N GLY A 299 18.07 4.35 8.01
CA GLY A 299 17.21 4.89 9.07
C GLY A 299 15.92 5.53 8.55
N VAL A 300 16.07 6.43 7.58
CA VAL A 300 14.95 7.12 6.91
C VAL A 300 14.05 6.10 6.22
N LEU A 301 14.62 5.18 5.44
CA LEU A 301 13.85 4.19 4.69
C LEU A 301 13.13 3.19 5.61
N THR A 302 13.78 2.75 6.68
CA THR A 302 13.20 1.84 7.68
C THR A 302 12.03 2.52 8.39
N THR A 303 12.20 3.79 8.79
CA THR A 303 11.15 4.61 9.39
C THR A 303 9.99 4.84 8.41
N ARG A 304 10.27 5.28 7.18
CA ARG A 304 9.26 5.49 6.12
C ARG A 304 8.51 4.20 5.82
N ALA A 305 9.21 3.08 5.66
CA ALA A 305 8.59 1.77 5.44
C ALA A 305 7.85 1.23 6.68
N ARG A 306 8.05 1.81 7.87
CA ARG A 306 7.53 1.32 9.16
C ARG A 306 8.02 -0.08 9.48
N TRP A 307 9.32 -0.23 9.43
CA TRP A 307 10.06 -1.32 10.03
C TRP A 307 10.64 -0.83 11.36
N SER A 308 10.95 -1.75 12.27
CA SER A 308 11.73 -1.43 13.46
C SER A 308 13.21 -1.40 13.06
N LEU A 309 13.96 -0.43 13.58
CA LEU A 309 15.42 -0.40 13.50
C LEU A 309 16.07 -1.28 14.59
N GLY A 310 15.26 -1.93 15.43
CA GLY A 310 15.69 -2.71 16.58
C GLY A 310 15.75 -1.89 17.87
N ASP A 311 15.95 -2.60 18.99
CA ASP A 311 15.77 -2.05 20.34
C ASP A 311 16.64 -0.84 20.67
N VAL A 312 17.84 -0.76 20.07
CA VAL A 312 18.81 0.31 20.30
C VAL A 312 18.54 1.48 19.35
N LEU A 313 18.54 1.23 18.04
CA LEU A 313 18.50 2.30 17.04
C LEU A 313 17.16 3.04 17.01
N ASP A 314 16.04 2.39 17.36
CA ASP A 314 14.72 3.04 17.44
C ASP A 314 14.69 4.16 18.52
N ARG A 315 15.62 4.17 19.48
CA ARG A 315 15.72 5.22 20.53
C ARG A 315 16.49 6.46 20.09
N TYR A 316 17.31 6.35 19.05
CA TYR A 316 18.22 7.43 18.63
C TYR A 316 17.87 7.97 17.23
N ASN A 317 17.31 7.13 16.36
CA ASN A 317 17.03 7.50 14.99
C ASN A 317 15.55 7.86 14.81
N HIS A 318 15.24 9.12 15.07
CA HIS A 318 13.88 9.63 14.98
C HIS A 318 13.54 10.14 13.59
N TYR A 319 12.25 10.10 13.29
CA TYR A 319 11.71 10.75 12.09
C TYR A 319 12.05 12.24 12.06
N ALA A 320 12.61 12.69 10.94
CA ALA A 320 12.75 14.10 10.57
C ALA A 320 12.18 14.31 9.16
N PRO A 321 11.43 15.41 8.90
CA PRO A 321 10.79 15.65 7.61
C PRO A 321 11.75 15.64 6.42
N ALA A 322 12.94 16.27 6.55
CA ALA A 322 13.89 16.41 5.45
C ALA A 322 14.29 15.07 4.82
N GLY A 323 14.56 14.05 5.63
CA GLY A 323 14.91 12.73 5.14
C GLY A 323 13.75 12.05 4.41
N ASP A 324 12.53 12.14 4.97
CA ASP A 324 11.33 11.58 4.35
C ASP A 324 10.95 12.31 3.04
N GLN A 325 11.15 13.63 3.00
CA GLN A 325 10.96 14.47 1.82
C GLN A 325 11.95 14.09 0.72
N TYR A 326 13.23 13.92 1.07
CA TYR A 326 14.24 13.44 0.11
C TYR A 326 13.89 12.07 -0.46
N ALA A 327 13.54 11.12 0.41
CA ALA A 327 13.07 9.80 -0.02
C ALA A 327 11.81 9.89 -0.90
N GLY A 328 10.90 10.81 -0.59
CA GLY A 328 9.67 11.09 -1.34
C GLY A 328 9.95 11.58 -2.77
N ARG A 329 10.93 12.48 -2.95
CA ARG A 329 11.35 12.96 -4.28
C ARG A 329 12.02 11.88 -5.11
N ILE A 330 12.83 11.02 -4.49
CA ILE A 330 13.44 9.89 -5.21
C ILE A 330 12.35 8.96 -5.72
N VAL A 331 11.43 8.49 -4.85
CA VAL A 331 10.40 7.52 -5.28
C VAL A 331 9.37 8.09 -6.24
N SER A 332 9.19 9.41 -6.32
CA SER A 332 8.35 10.03 -7.36
C SER A 332 8.99 9.97 -8.75
N GLY A 333 10.28 9.58 -8.83
CA GLY A 333 11.02 9.43 -10.08
C GLY A 333 11.54 10.75 -10.64
N LEU A 334 11.72 11.76 -9.80
CA LEU A 334 12.39 13.01 -10.16
C LEU A 334 13.90 12.75 -10.41
N PRO A 335 14.52 13.47 -11.36
CA PRO A 335 15.90 13.20 -11.79
C PRO A 335 16.94 13.71 -10.78
N GLU A 336 17.36 12.84 -9.86
CA GLU A 336 18.26 13.11 -8.73
C GLU A 336 19.57 13.81 -9.10
N SER A 337 20.16 13.48 -10.25
CA SER A 337 21.44 14.04 -10.71
C SER A 337 21.31 15.38 -11.45
N SER A 338 20.20 16.10 -11.29
CA SER A 338 19.95 17.35 -12.02
C SER A 338 19.17 18.36 -11.17
N ALA A 339 19.22 19.64 -11.53
CA ALA A 339 18.42 20.69 -10.89
C ALA A 339 16.91 20.41 -10.94
N ALA A 340 16.45 19.62 -11.92
CA ALA A 340 15.05 19.18 -12.03
C ALA A 340 14.63 18.20 -10.91
N PHE A 341 15.54 17.73 -10.06
CA PHE A 341 15.18 17.05 -8.82
C PHE A 341 14.31 17.93 -7.91
N GLY A 342 14.55 19.25 -7.97
CA GLY A 342 13.81 20.26 -7.23
C GLY A 342 12.56 20.79 -7.91
N THR A 343 12.10 20.19 -9.01
CA THR A 343 10.90 20.68 -9.70
C THR A 343 9.70 20.76 -8.76
N LEU A 344 8.96 21.87 -8.84
CA LEU A 344 7.76 22.11 -8.06
C LEU A 344 6.55 21.40 -8.69
N PRO A 345 5.55 21.02 -7.89
CA PRO A 345 4.28 20.52 -8.40
C PRO A 345 3.57 21.60 -9.24
N PRO A 346 2.77 21.22 -10.25
CA PRO A 346 1.89 22.16 -10.91
C PRO A 346 1.00 22.88 -9.90
N HIS A 347 1.00 24.20 -9.94
CA HIS A 347 0.24 25.05 -9.03
C HIS A 347 -0.27 26.30 -9.75
N PHE A 348 -1.33 26.89 -9.21
CA PHE A 348 -1.82 28.19 -9.66
C PHE A 348 -0.96 29.31 -9.06
N GLY A 349 -0.51 30.26 -9.89
CA GLY A 349 0.43 31.30 -9.45
C GLY A 349 -0.11 32.23 -8.35
N ALA A 350 -1.37 32.63 -8.46
CA ALA A 350 -2.04 33.40 -7.41
C ALA A 350 -2.60 32.48 -6.32
N ARG A 351 -2.42 32.84 -5.04
CA ARG A 351 -2.91 32.03 -3.89
C ARG A 351 -4.43 32.10 -3.76
N ASP A 352 -4.99 33.30 -3.88
CA ASP A 352 -6.39 33.61 -3.62
C ASP A 352 -7.12 34.04 -4.91
N ASP A 353 -6.97 33.25 -5.97
CA ASP A 353 -7.66 33.47 -7.24
C ASP A 353 -9.14 33.00 -7.12
N PRO A 354 -10.13 33.92 -7.25
CA PRO A 354 -11.55 33.57 -7.19
C PRO A 354 -11.97 32.57 -8.27
N VAL A 355 -11.40 32.65 -9.48
CA VAL A 355 -11.70 31.74 -10.59
C VAL A 355 -11.29 30.32 -10.22
N VAL A 356 -10.13 30.17 -9.59
CA VAL A 356 -9.66 28.85 -9.12
C VAL A 356 -10.51 28.35 -7.95
N ALA A 357 -10.90 29.23 -7.03
CA ALA A 357 -11.77 28.84 -5.91
C ALA A 357 -13.14 28.32 -6.43
N ASP A 358 -13.71 29.00 -7.43
CA ASP A 358 -14.94 28.59 -8.09
C ASP A 358 -14.76 27.28 -8.85
N ALA A 359 -13.65 27.13 -9.56
CA ALA A 359 -13.31 25.89 -10.25
C ALA A 359 -13.22 24.70 -9.28
N VAL A 360 -12.58 24.86 -8.12
CA VAL A 360 -12.52 23.81 -7.09
C VAL A 360 -13.92 23.42 -6.61
N ARG A 361 -14.82 24.40 -6.38
CA ARG A 361 -16.20 24.13 -5.97
C ARG A 361 -16.99 23.39 -7.04
N VAL A 362 -16.81 23.75 -8.30
CA VAL A 362 -17.50 23.14 -9.44
C VAL A 362 -16.99 21.73 -9.72
N VAL A 363 -15.68 21.51 -9.65
CA VAL A 363 -15.05 20.21 -9.95
C VAL A 363 -15.18 19.24 -8.78
N PHE A 364 -15.19 19.74 -7.53
CA PHE A 364 -15.20 18.91 -6.32
C PHE A 364 -16.29 19.35 -5.30
N PRO A 365 -17.58 19.34 -5.68
CA PRO A 365 -18.67 19.97 -4.94
C PRO A 365 -18.88 19.42 -3.51
N THR A 366 -18.61 18.14 -3.27
CA THR A 366 -18.73 17.56 -1.92
C THR A 366 -17.42 17.69 -1.15
N LEU A 367 -16.28 17.47 -1.82
CA LEU A 367 -14.96 17.46 -1.20
C LEU A 367 -14.49 18.85 -0.76
N CYS A 368 -14.88 19.91 -1.47
CA CYS A 368 -14.48 21.29 -1.15
C CYS A 368 -15.01 21.76 0.22
N ASN A 369 -16.03 21.10 0.77
CA ASN A 369 -16.58 21.41 2.09
C ASN A 369 -15.66 21.00 3.24
N ALA A 370 -14.68 20.12 2.98
CA ALA A 370 -13.68 19.74 3.96
C ALA A 370 -12.47 20.69 3.89
N ALA A 371 -12.38 21.61 4.85
CA ALA A 371 -11.28 22.58 4.92
C ALA A 371 -9.88 21.94 4.86
N CYS A 372 -9.70 20.75 5.46
CA CYS A 372 -8.44 20.01 5.42
C CYS A 372 -7.99 19.58 4.01
N LEU A 373 -8.91 19.50 3.05
CA LEU A 373 -8.64 19.12 1.67
C LEU A 373 -8.42 20.31 0.73
N SER A 374 -8.69 21.55 1.17
CA SER A 374 -8.72 22.73 0.29
C SER A 374 -7.48 22.85 -0.61
N THR A 375 -6.28 22.85 -0.01
CA THR A 375 -5.03 22.92 -0.77
C THR A 375 -4.78 21.67 -1.61
N VAL A 376 -5.12 20.48 -1.09
CA VAL A 376 -4.97 19.21 -1.83
C VAL A 376 -5.79 19.22 -3.11
N LEU A 377 -7.05 19.66 -3.04
CA LEU A 377 -7.94 19.75 -4.19
C LEU A 377 -7.45 20.80 -5.20
N ARG A 378 -6.98 21.96 -4.73
CA ARG A 378 -6.37 22.98 -5.57
C ARG A 378 -5.17 22.44 -6.35
N MET A 379 -4.28 21.71 -5.68
CA MET A 379 -3.07 21.13 -6.29
C MET A 379 -3.38 19.96 -7.22
N CYS A 380 -4.38 19.14 -6.89
CA CYS A 380 -4.91 18.11 -7.77
C CYS A 380 -5.47 18.73 -9.06
N LEU A 381 -6.29 19.78 -8.95
CA LEU A 381 -6.85 20.50 -10.10
C LEU A 381 -5.73 21.08 -10.97
N ALA A 382 -4.78 21.79 -10.37
CA ALA A 382 -3.63 22.35 -11.10
C ALA A 382 -2.87 21.25 -11.86
N SER A 383 -2.63 20.10 -11.23
CA SER A 383 -1.95 18.97 -11.88
C SER A 383 -2.74 18.43 -13.07
N VAL A 384 -4.06 18.27 -12.96
CA VAL A 384 -4.90 17.82 -14.09
C VAL A 384 -4.90 18.84 -15.24
N VAL A 385 -5.04 20.14 -14.94
CA VAL A 385 -5.07 21.21 -15.94
C VAL A 385 -3.72 21.38 -16.65
N TYR A 386 -2.61 21.26 -15.90
CA TYR A 386 -1.26 21.32 -16.46
C TYR A 386 -1.01 20.21 -17.48
N HIS A 387 -1.51 19.00 -17.20
CA HIS A 387 -1.32 17.82 -18.05
C HIS A 387 -2.43 17.62 -19.08
N ARG A 388 -3.34 18.58 -19.29
CA ARG A 388 -4.54 18.42 -20.14
C ARG A 388 -4.24 17.93 -21.56
N GLU A 389 -3.19 18.44 -22.19
CA GLU A 389 -2.83 18.07 -23.57
C GLU A 389 -2.36 16.61 -23.62
N TRP A 390 -1.44 16.24 -22.72
CA TRP A 390 -1.02 14.86 -22.55
C TRP A 390 -2.19 13.90 -22.25
N LEU A 391 -3.17 14.34 -21.46
CA LEU A 391 -4.37 13.55 -21.15
C LEU A 391 -5.24 13.34 -22.41
N VAL A 392 -5.43 14.37 -23.23
CA VAL A 392 -6.16 14.28 -24.51
C VAL A 392 -5.48 13.30 -25.46
N ASP A 393 -4.15 13.32 -25.52
CA ASP A 393 -3.38 12.43 -26.41
C ASP A 393 -3.30 10.98 -25.90
N THR A 394 -3.34 10.78 -24.58
CA THR A 394 -3.13 9.47 -23.96
C THR A 394 -4.42 8.67 -23.80
N PHE A 395 -5.56 9.34 -23.58
CA PHE A 395 -6.81 8.67 -23.21
C PHE A 395 -7.72 8.47 -24.43
N PRO A 396 -8.43 7.33 -24.52
CA PRO A 396 -9.48 7.15 -25.53
C PRO A 396 -10.57 8.22 -25.40
N GLN A 397 -11.11 8.71 -26.52
CA GLN A 397 -12.13 9.79 -26.52
C GLN A 397 -13.38 9.48 -25.68
N HIS A 398 -13.73 8.20 -25.53
CA HIS A 398 -14.88 7.75 -24.73
C HIS A 398 -14.55 7.53 -23.25
N HIS A 399 -13.35 7.86 -22.80
CA HIS A 399 -12.94 7.66 -21.42
C HIS A 399 -13.72 8.57 -20.46
N THR A 400 -14.08 8.04 -19.28
CA THR A 400 -14.90 8.74 -18.27
C THR A 400 -14.35 10.12 -17.87
N LEU A 401 -13.03 10.30 -17.92
CA LEU A 401 -12.36 11.59 -17.70
C LEU A 401 -12.98 12.72 -18.53
N PHE A 402 -13.25 12.49 -19.82
CA PHE A 402 -13.79 13.50 -20.72
C PHE A 402 -15.27 13.79 -20.50
N SER A 403 -15.95 12.98 -19.68
CA SER A 403 -17.31 13.23 -19.21
C SER A 403 -17.36 14.06 -17.91
N THR A 404 -16.22 14.30 -17.26
CA THR A 404 -16.15 15.11 -16.04
C THR A 404 -16.45 16.58 -16.33
N VAL A 405 -16.91 17.30 -15.30
CA VAL A 405 -17.26 18.73 -15.42
C VAL A 405 -16.08 19.56 -15.94
N LEU A 406 -14.87 19.24 -15.49
CA LEU A 406 -13.64 19.94 -15.91
C LEU A 406 -13.43 19.86 -17.44
N PHE A 407 -13.56 18.68 -18.04
CA PHE A 407 -13.31 18.49 -19.48
C PHE A 407 -14.51 18.84 -20.36
N ARG A 408 -15.73 18.84 -19.81
CA ARG A 408 -16.93 19.30 -20.53
C ARG A 408 -17.03 20.82 -20.61
N ASN A 409 -16.44 21.54 -19.65
CA ASN A 409 -16.44 23.00 -19.63
C ASN A 409 -15.15 23.55 -20.25
N LYS A 410 -15.17 23.81 -21.56
CA LYS A 410 -14.01 24.33 -22.30
C LYS A 410 -13.59 25.72 -21.81
N ASP A 411 -14.56 26.58 -21.49
CA ASP A 411 -14.28 27.93 -21.00
C ASP A 411 -13.53 27.91 -19.68
N LEU A 412 -13.92 27.02 -18.76
CA LEU A 412 -13.23 26.81 -17.49
C LEU A 412 -11.77 26.37 -17.71
N LEU A 413 -11.52 25.41 -18.61
CA LEU A 413 -10.15 24.99 -18.92
C LEU A 413 -9.33 26.12 -19.55
N HIS A 414 -9.92 26.91 -20.45
CA HIS A 414 -9.27 28.06 -21.07
C HIS A 414 -8.91 29.14 -20.05
N GLN A 415 -9.75 29.36 -19.03
CA GLN A 415 -9.48 30.29 -17.94
C GLN A 415 -8.39 29.78 -16.98
N LEU A 416 -8.38 28.49 -16.67
CA LEU A 416 -7.45 27.91 -15.70
C LEU A 416 -6.05 27.66 -16.27
N ALA A 417 -5.94 27.23 -17.52
CA ALA A 417 -4.69 26.77 -18.12
C ALA A 417 -3.54 27.80 -18.06
N PRO A 418 -3.74 29.10 -18.37
CA PRO A 418 -2.67 30.10 -18.32
C PRO A 418 -2.15 30.35 -16.89
N ASN A 419 -2.96 30.05 -15.87
CA ASN A 419 -2.64 30.34 -14.48
C ASN A 419 -1.79 29.25 -13.82
N VAL A 420 -1.59 28.10 -14.48
CA VAL A 420 -0.84 26.97 -13.93
C VAL A 420 0.63 27.03 -14.33
N THR A 421 1.52 26.88 -13.35
CA THR A 421 2.97 26.89 -13.54
C THR A 421 3.65 25.81 -12.68
N ILE A 422 4.91 25.50 -13.02
CA ILE A 422 5.84 24.69 -12.21
C ILE A 422 7.09 25.50 -11.80
N ASN A 423 7.11 26.79 -12.13
CA ASN A 423 8.23 27.69 -11.84
C ASN A 423 8.24 28.15 -10.39
N ASP A 424 9.31 28.83 -10.03
CA ASP A 424 9.44 29.51 -8.74
C ASP A 424 8.24 30.41 -8.43
N GLY A 425 7.74 30.26 -7.21
CA GLY A 425 6.66 31.04 -6.62
C GLY A 425 6.81 31.09 -5.10
N ASN A 426 5.73 31.34 -4.37
CA ASN A 426 5.72 31.35 -2.89
C ASN A 426 5.80 29.95 -2.25
N ILE A 427 6.27 28.94 -2.97
CA ILE A 427 6.36 27.54 -2.51
C ILE A 427 7.82 27.20 -2.23
N ARG A 428 8.11 26.83 -0.98
CA ARG A 428 9.45 26.39 -0.60
C ARG A 428 9.71 24.97 -1.11
N ARG A 429 10.87 24.75 -1.74
CA ARG A 429 11.35 23.41 -2.06
C ARG A 429 11.83 22.68 -0.81
N THR A 430 11.37 21.46 -0.61
CA THR A 430 11.74 20.61 0.52
C THR A 430 12.47 19.34 0.07
N GLY A 431 13.25 18.70 0.96
CA GLY A 431 13.94 17.44 0.63
C GLY A 431 15.00 17.53 -0.47
N ILE A 432 15.59 18.70 -0.70
CA ILE A 432 16.68 18.90 -1.67
C ILE A 432 18.02 18.72 -0.94
N PRO A 433 18.92 17.83 -1.40
CA PRO A 433 20.25 17.71 -0.82
C PRO A 433 21.08 18.98 -1.12
N PRO A 434 22.05 19.34 -0.26
CA PRO A 434 23.03 20.35 -0.62
C PRO A 434 23.85 19.82 -1.79
N HIS A 435 23.77 20.49 -2.94
CA HIS A 435 24.59 20.21 -4.11
C HIS A 435 25.87 21.03 -4.08
#